data_AF-A0A2V6F4H0-F1
#
_entry.id   AF-A0A2V6F4H0-F1
#
_cell.length_a   1.000
_cell.length_b   1.000
_cell.length_c   1.000
_cell.angle_alpha   90.00
_cell.angle_beta   90.00
_cell.angle_gamma   90.00
#
_symmetry.space_group_name_H-M   'P 1'
#
loop_
_entity.id
_entity.type
_entity.pdbx_description
1 polymer ?
#
loop_
_entity_poly.entity_id
_entity_poly.type
_entity_poly.pdbx_seq_one_letter_code
_entity_poly.pdbx_strand_id
1 'polypeptide(L)'
;MLFGADPTPRIVAIELGETGTVKVYRREKDGSTVAEVEPFHPFVWADSDVVDLGIEAEKLAGDLKYGWRVTVDSWKELIALRNGLKNAGRDFFAFTDPVQHYLTATGRTLFKDLPFEELKRMQIEVLSFSDDSDDHLMSIALADNSGWEDVLTVDPKDVEESERSVLKKLTSLIKERDPDVIEGHNLFRFDLPYAPDRGEDD
;
A
#
# COMPACT_ATOMS: atom_id res chain seq x y z
N MET A 1 -21.43 -3.67 9.27
CA MET A 1 -20.02 -3.79 8.82
C MET A 1 -20.02 -4.75 7.65
N LEU A 2 -19.53 -4.35 6.48
CA LEU A 2 -19.46 -5.22 5.30
C LEU A 2 -18.14 -6.01 5.41
N PHE A 3 -18.22 -7.32 5.60
CA PHE A 3 -17.04 -8.18 5.58
C PHE A 3 -16.90 -8.78 4.19
N GLY A 4 -15.67 -8.79 3.66
CA GLY A 4 -15.40 -9.52 2.43
C GLY A 4 -15.65 -11.03 2.61
N ALA A 5 -15.97 -11.73 1.53
CA ALA A 5 -16.40 -13.13 1.57
C ALA A 5 -15.27 -14.12 1.88
N ASP A 6 -14.01 -13.76 1.64
CA ASP A 6 -12.86 -14.64 1.84
C ASP A 6 -12.51 -14.74 3.34
N PRO A 7 -12.29 -15.94 3.90
CA PRO A 7 -12.07 -16.13 5.33
C PRO A 7 -10.64 -15.84 5.80
N THR A 8 -9.71 -15.49 4.91
CA THR A 8 -8.29 -15.31 5.24
C THR A 8 -8.12 -14.18 6.26
N PRO A 9 -7.61 -14.49 7.46
CA PRO A 9 -7.52 -13.51 8.54
C PRO A 9 -6.15 -12.82 8.54
N ARG A 10 -6.06 -11.74 9.32
CA ARG A 10 -4.83 -11.08 9.78
C ARG A 10 -3.93 -10.58 8.65
N ILE A 11 -4.51 -10.27 7.49
CA ILE A 11 -3.81 -9.56 6.42
C ILE A 11 -3.57 -8.12 6.88
N VAL A 12 -2.31 -7.68 6.87
CA VAL A 12 -1.90 -6.34 7.33
C VAL A 12 -1.47 -5.44 6.18
N ALA A 13 -0.97 -6.01 5.09
CA ALA A 13 -0.61 -5.28 3.88
C ALA A 13 -0.74 -6.14 2.63
N ILE A 14 -0.96 -5.49 1.49
CA ILE A 14 -0.86 -6.06 0.15
C ILE A 14 0.06 -5.15 -0.65
N GLU A 15 1.01 -5.73 -1.36
CA GLU A 15 1.87 -5.00 -2.29
C GLU A 15 1.82 -5.64 -3.68
N LEU A 16 2.00 -4.85 -4.72
CA LEU A 16 2.21 -5.39 -6.06
C LEU A 16 3.55 -6.14 -6.08
N GLY A 17 3.53 -7.40 -6.52
CA GLY A 17 4.71 -8.22 -6.63
C GLY A 17 5.40 -8.08 -7.99
N GLU A 18 6.11 -9.14 -8.39
CA GLU A 18 6.57 -9.29 -9.77
C GLU A 18 5.38 -9.40 -10.74
N THR A 19 5.67 -9.36 -12.04
CA THR A 19 4.66 -9.38 -13.11
C THR A 19 3.59 -10.44 -12.86
N GLY A 20 2.34 -10.00 -12.66
CA GLY A 20 1.19 -10.87 -12.45
C GLY A 20 1.06 -11.47 -11.07
N THR A 21 1.69 -10.86 -10.06
CA THR A 21 1.59 -11.30 -8.67
C THR A 21 1.33 -10.15 -7.69
N VAL A 22 0.84 -10.50 -6.51
CA VAL A 22 0.86 -9.64 -5.32
C VAL A 22 1.59 -10.34 -4.19
N LYS A 23 2.14 -9.56 -3.26
CA LYS A 23 2.62 -10.04 -1.96
C LYS A 23 1.57 -9.75 -0.90
N VAL A 24 1.12 -10.78 -0.21
CA VAL A 24 0.15 -10.73 0.87
C VAL A 24 0.90 -10.86 2.20
N TYR A 25 0.90 -9.81 3.00
CA TYR A 25 1.54 -9.83 4.32
C TYR A 25 0.51 -10.08 5.40
N ARG A 26 0.83 -11.00 6.31
CA ARG A 26 0.00 -11.36 7.44
C ARG A 26 0.78 -11.33 8.75
N ARG A 27 0.09 -10.89 9.80
CA ARG A 27 0.60 -10.94 11.17
C ARG A 27 0.20 -12.25 11.82
N GLU A 28 1.16 -13.06 12.22
CA GLU A 28 0.90 -14.30 12.97
C GLU A 28 0.60 -14.02 14.45
N LYS A 29 0.13 -15.04 15.17
CA LYS A 29 -0.26 -14.90 16.59
C LYS A 29 0.91 -14.64 17.53
N ASP A 30 2.11 -15.04 17.13
CA ASP A 30 3.35 -14.75 17.85
C ASP A 30 3.91 -13.35 17.53
N GLY A 31 3.22 -12.58 16.68
CA GLY A 31 3.63 -11.26 16.24
C GLY A 31 4.64 -11.25 15.10
N SER A 32 5.02 -12.40 14.53
CA SER A 32 5.85 -12.46 13.32
C SER A 32 5.05 -12.09 12.07
N THR A 33 5.75 -11.64 11.02
CA THR A 33 5.15 -11.35 9.72
C THR A 33 5.47 -12.47 8.75
N VAL A 34 4.44 -12.99 8.08
CA VAL A 34 4.60 -13.91 6.94
C VAL A 34 4.17 -13.21 5.67
N ALA A 35 4.82 -13.54 4.56
CA ALA A 35 4.53 -12.99 3.25
C ALA A 35 4.32 -14.12 2.24
N GLU A 36 3.21 -14.08 1.51
CA GLU A 36 2.88 -15.05 0.47
C GLU A 36 2.76 -14.34 -0.88
N VAL A 37 3.32 -14.95 -1.92
CA VAL A 37 3.16 -14.47 -3.29
C VAL A 37 1.97 -15.18 -3.91
N GLU A 38 1.00 -14.40 -4.38
CA GLU A 38 -0.21 -14.92 -5.01
C GLU A 38 -0.40 -14.37 -6.43
N PRO A 39 -1.08 -15.12 -7.33
CA PRO A 39 -1.45 -14.61 -8.64
C PRO A 39 -2.31 -13.35 -8.56
N PHE A 40 -2.07 -12.42 -9.48
CA PHE A 40 -2.80 -11.16 -9.59
C PHE A 40 -3.52 -11.07 -10.92
N HIS A 41 -4.84 -11.11 -10.86
CA HIS A 41 -5.71 -11.03 -12.03
C HIS A 41 -6.58 -9.76 -11.97
N PRO A 42 -6.02 -8.58 -12.30
CA PRO A 42 -6.80 -7.35 -12.34
C PRO A 42 -7.83 -7.39 -13.47
N PHE A 43 -8.84 -6.54 -13.38
CA PHE A 43 -9.97 -6.61 -14.30
C PHE A 43 -10.61 -5.25 -14.55
N VAL A 44 -11.40 -5.12 -15.61
CA VAL A 44 -12.26 -3.96 -15.86
C VAL A 44 -13.70 -4.41 -15.97
N TRP A 45 -14.61 -3.52 -15.64
CA TRP A 45 -16.02 -3.67 -16.00
C TRP A 45 -16.31 -2.85 -17.25
N ALA A 46 -16.67 -3.51 -18.34
CA ALA A 46 -17.01 -2.89 -19.62
C ALA A 46 -18.53 -2.76 -19.79
N ASP A 47 -18.96 -1.80 -20.62
CA ASP A 47 -20.37 -1.55 -20.93
C ASP A 47 -20.97 -2.52 -21.95
N SER A 48 -20.11 -3.26 -22.65
CA SER A 48 -20.44 -4.14 -23.77
C SER A 48 -19.44 -5.31 -23.84
N ASP A 49 -19.77 -6.33 -24.64
CA ASP A 49 -18.75 -7.32 -25.00
C ASP A 49 -17.63 -6.66 -25.84
N VAL A 50 -16.46 -7.29 -25.85
CA VAL A 50 -15.26 -6.80 -26.54
C VAL A 50 -14.65 -7.88 -27.44
N VAL A 51 -15.49 -8.80 -27.90
CA VAL A 51 -15.07 -9.92 -28.76
C VAL A 51 -14.60 -9.41 -30.12
N ASP A 52 -15.14 -8.29 -30.60
CA ASP A 52 -14.69 -7.62 -31.82
C ASP A 52 -13.25 -7.09 -31.72
N LEU A 53 -12.76 -6.85 -30.49
CA LEU A 53 -11.37 -6.50 -30.20
C LEU A 53 -10.48 -7.74 -30.01
N GLY A 54 -11.03 -8.94 -30.15
CA GLY A 54 -10.33 -10.21 -29.91
C GLY A 54 -10.06 -10.49 -28.43
N ILE A 55 -10.83 -9.89 -27.53
CA ILE A 55 -10.66 -9.99 -26.07
C ILE A 55 -11.83 -10.78 -25.49
N GLU A 56 -11.53 -11.77 -24.65
CA GLU A 56 -12.56 -12.52 -23.93
C GLU A 56 -13.16 -11.68 -22.80
N ALA A 57 -14.49 -11.72 -22.68
CA ALA A 57 -15.23 -11.02 -21.65
C ALA A 57 -16.28 -11.93 -21.04
N GLU A 58 -16.43 -11.87 -19.72
CA GLU A 58 -17.46 -12.58 -18.97
C GLU A 58 -18.67 -11.68 -18.78
N LYS A 59 -19.86 -12.17 -19.13
CA LYS A 59 -21.11 -11.48 -18.82
C LYS A 59 -21.47 -11.68 -17.35
N LEU A 60 -21.62 -10.58 -16.62
CA LEU A 60 -22.04 -10.59 -15.22
C LEU A 60 -23.56 -10.76 -15.10
N ALA A 61 -23.98 -11.25 -13.94
CA ALA A 61 -25.40 -11.32 -13.60
C ALA A 61 -25.98 -9.90 -13.43
N GLY A 62 -27.19 -9.67 -13.95
CA GLY A 62 -27.89 -8.39 -13.90
C GLY A 62 -27.93 -7.67 -15.25
N ASP A 63 -28.45 -6.44 -15.23
CA ASP A 63 -28.73 -5.60 -16.41
C ASP A 63 -28.20 -4.16 -16.28
N LEU A 64 -27.28 -3.93 -15.34
CA LEU A 64 -26.63 -2.63 -15.13
C LEU A 64 -25.61 -2.31 -16.24
N LYS A 65 -25.28 -1.02 -16.39
CA LYS A 65 -24.42 -0.49 -17.48
C LYS A 65 -23.14 -1.30 -17.68
N TYR A 66 -22.34 -1.50 -16.63
CA TYR A 66 -21.06 -2.19 -16.73
C TYR A 66 -21.21 -3.70 -16.47
N GLY A 67 -21.98 -4.36 -17.33
CA GLY A 67 -22.39 -5.76 -17.20
C GLY A 67 -21.39 -6.80 -17.71
N TRP A 68 -20.20 -6.38 -18.15
CA TRP A 68 -19.17 -7.28 -18.67
C TRP A 68 -17.88 -7.14 -17.87
N ARG A 69 -17.19 -8.24 -17.59
CA ARG A 69 -15.89 -8.26 -16.93
C ARG A 69 -14.82 -8.78 -17.88
N VAL A 70 -13.73 -8.04 -17.99
CA VAL A 70 -12.52 -8.48 -18.70
C VAL A 70 -11.40 -8.58 -17.69
N THR A 71 -10.77 -9.74 -17.60
CA THR A 71 -9.67 -10.01 -16.67
C THR A 71 -8.38 -10.18 -17.45
N VAL A 72 -7.28 -9.71 -16.88
CA VAL A 72 -5.91 -9.82 -17.43
C VAL A 72 -4.97 -10.32 -16.36
N ASP A 73 -3.73 -10.64 -16.72
CA ASP A 73 -2.80 -11.36 -15.83
C ASP A 73 -1.69 -10.46 -15.27
N SER A 74 -1.74 -9.14 -15.51
CA SER A 74 -0.81 -8.21 -14.89
C SER A 74 -1.31 -6.77 -14.85
N TRP A 75 -0.71 -5.95 -13.98
CA TRP A 75 -0.98 -4.52 -13.93
C TRP A 75 -0.67 -3.80 -15.25
N LYS A 76 0.43 -4.20 -15.91
CA LYS A 76 0.83 -3.69 -17.22
C LYS A 76 -0.21 -3.98 -18.29
N GLU A 77 -0.75 -5.20 -18.32
CA GLU A 77 -1.82 -5.58 -19.23
C GLU A 77 -3.12 -4.83 -18.93
N LEU A 78 -3.45 -4.59 -17.66
CA LEU A 78 -4.61 -3.76 -17.31
C LEU A 78 -4.46 -2.34 -17.87
N ILE A 79 -3.28 -1.72 -17.73
CA ILE A 79 -3.02 -0.39 -18.30
C ILE A 79 -3.18 -0.41 -19.82
N ALA A 80 -2.63 -1.43 -20.50
CA ALA A 80 -2.76 -1.58 -21.94
C ALA A 80 -4.23 -1.78 -22.37
N LEU A 81 -4.98 -2.61 -21.66
CA LEU A 81 -6.40 -2.86 -21.89
C LEU A 81 -7.21 -1.57 -21.74
N ARG A 82 -7.01 -0.81 -20.66
CA ARG A 82 -7.70 0.47 -20.43
C ARG A 82 -7.46 1.46 -21.58
N ASN A 83 -6.22 1.54 -22.06
CA ASN A 83 -5.88 2.38 -23.20
C ASN A 83 -6.54 1.89 -24.50
N GLY A 84 -6.55 0.57 -24.73
CA GLY A 84 -7.20 -0.06 -25.89
C GLY A 84 -8.70 0.23 -25.93
N LEU A 85 -9.40 0.01 -24.81
CA LEU A 85 -10.83 0.28 -24.68
C LEU A 85 -11.16 1.75 -24.91
N LYS A 86 -10.37 2.65 -24.32
CA LYS A 86 -10.53 4.10 -24.53
C LYS A 86 -10.36 4.47 -26.01
N ASN A 87 -9.35 3.93 -26.69
CA ASN A 87 -9.09 4.20 -28.10
C ASN A 87 -10.19 3.63 -29.02
N ALA A 88 -10.80 2.52 -28.63
CA ALA A 88 -11.94 1.92 -29.31
C ALA A 88 -13.29 2.62 -29.00
N GLY A 89 -13.29 3.66 -28.18
CA GLY A 89 -14.50 4.38 -27.77
C GLY A 89 -15.46 3.55 -26.93
N ARG A 90 -14.94 2.61 -26.12
CA ARG A 90 -15.71 1.77 -25.19
C ARG A 90 -15.72 2.40 -23.80
N ASP A 91 -16.88 2.43 -23.15
CA ASP A 91 -16.96 2.86 -21.76
C ASP A 91 -16.58 1.70 -20.83
N PHE A 92 -15.79 2.00 -19.80
CA PHE A 92 -15.43 1.03 -18.78
C PHE A 92 -15.22 1.69 -17.41
N PHE A 93 -15.28 0.88 -16.36
CA PHE A 93 -14.87 1.23 -15.01
C PHE A 93 -13.74 0.29 -14.55
N ALA A 94 -12.76 0.84 -13.86
CA ALA A 94 -11.65 0.09 -13.27
C ALA A 94 -11.10 0.87 -12.07
N PHE A 95 -10.64 0.16 -11.03
CA PHE A 95 -9.91 0.80 -9.95
C PHE A 95 -8.55 1.32 -10.45
N THR A 96 -8.05 2.36 -9.78
CA THR A 96 -6.74 2.97 -10.09
C THR A 96 -5.58 2.38 -9.30
N ASP A 97 -5.88 1.55 -8.30
CA ASP A 97 -4.90 0.96 -7.37
C ASP A 97 -4.93 -0.58 -7.47
N PRO A 98 -3.79 -1.26 -7.71
CA PRO A 98 -3.72 -2.71 -7.78
C PRO A 98 -4.21 -3.41 -6.51
N VAL A 99 -4.02 -2.81 -5.33
CA VAL A 99 -4.48 -3.42 -4.06
C VAL A 99 -6.00 -3.51 -4.03
N GLN A 100 -6.70 -2.46 -4.47
CA GLN A 100 -8.17 -2.49 -4.59
C GLN A 100 -8.66 -3.56 -5.57
N HIS A 101 -7.97 -3.78 -6.70
CA HIS A 101 -8.31 -4.87 -7.62
C HIS A 101 -8.21 -6.22 -6.93
N TYR A 102 -7.09 -6.49 -6.26
CA TYR A 102 -6.86 -7.76 -5.58
C TYR A 102 -7.88 -8.02 -4.47
N LEU A 103 -8.11 -7.04 -3.59
CA LEU A 103 -9.07 -7.17 -2.49
C LEU A 103 -10.50 -7.38 -3.01
N THR A 104 -10.89 -6.66 -4.08
CA THR A 104 -12.22 -6.80 -4.67
C THR A 104 -12.40 -8.15 -5.39
N ALA A 105 -11.39 -8.60 -6.14
CA ALA A 105 -11.45 -9.85 -6.88
C ALA A 105 -11.52 -11.08 -5.96
N THR A 106 -10.76 -11.05 -4.87
CA THR A 106 -10.67 -12.17 -3.93
C THR A 106 -11.74 -12.12 -2.86
N GLY A 107 -12.29 -10.95 -2.55
CA GLY A 107 -13.16 -10.74 -1.39
C GLY A 107 -12.39 -10.75 -0.06
N ARG A 108 -11.06 -10.62 -0.09
CA ARG A 108 -10.22 -10.45 1.10
C ARG A 108 -10.33 -9.02 1.65
N THR A 109 -10.04 -8.87 2.93
CA THR A 109 -10.08 -7.58 3.64
C THR A 109 -8.89 -7.48 4.60
N LEU A 110 -8.32 -6.29 4.73
CA LEU A 110 -7.29 -6.02 5.73
C LEU A 110 -7.86 -6.15 7.15
N PHE A 111 -7.02 -6.56 8.09
CA PHE A 111 -7.27 -6.61 9.53
C PHE A 111 -8.44 -7.53 9.97
N LYS A 112 -8.95 -8.39 9.10
CA LYS A 112 -9.98 -9.38 9.46
C LYS A 112 -9.46 -10.28 10.58
N ASP A 113 -10.24 -10.47 11.64
CA ASP A 113 -9.87 -11.28 12.81
C ASP A 113 -8.49 -10.92 13.41
N LEU A 114 -8.08 -9.66 13.28
CA LEU A 114 -6.91 -9.10 13.96
C LEU A 114 -7.38 -8.08 15.01
N PRO A 115 -7.30 -8.43 16.32
CA PRO A 115 -7.62 -7.49 17.39
C PRO A 115 -6.75 -6.24 17.31
N PHE A 116 -7.31 -5.09 17.73
CA PHE A 116 -6.60 -3.81 17.66
C PHE A 116 -5.34 -3.80 18.54
N GLU A 117 -5.35 -4.54 19.65
CA GLU A 117 -4.22 -4.70 20.56
C GLU A 117 -3.06 -5.49 19.94
N GLU A 118 -3.36 -6.36 18.96
CA GLU A 118 -2.37 -7.17 18.26
C GLU A 118 -1.82 -6.47 16.99
N LEU A 119 -2.46 -5.38 16.56
CA LEU A 119 -1.97 -4.54 15.46
C LEU A 119 -0.76 -3.75 15.93
N LYS A 120 0.40 -3.92 15.27
CA LYS A 120 1.61 -3.14 15.58
C LYS A 120 1.49 -1.75 15.00
N ARG A 121 1.50 -0.74 15.84
CA ARG A 121 1.30 0.66 15.46
C ARG A 121 2.48 1.48 15.95
N MET A 122 3.09 2.23 15.05
CA MET A 122 4.18 3.16 15.36
C MET A 122 3.72 4.58 15.10
N GLN A 123 3.92 5.45 16.08
CA GLN A 123 3.71 6.88 15.96
C GLN A 123 5.05 7.57 15.71
N ILE A 124 5.05 8.48 14.74
CA ILE A 124 6.20 9.29 14.36
C ILE A 124 5.78 10.75 14.38
N GLU A 125 6.57 11.57 15.06
CA GLU A 125 6.45 13.03 15.05
C GLU A 125 7.81 13.62 14.69
N VAL A 126 7.87 14.47 13.66
CA VAL A 126 9.08 15.17 13.25
C VAL A 126 9.01 16.62 13.74
N LEU A 127 10.10 17.08 14.34
CA LEU A 127 10.28 18.47 14.73
C LEU A 127 11.42 19.07 13.91
N SER A 128 11.16 20.21 13.28
CA SER A 128 12.11 21.03 12.52
C SER A 128 12.41 22.35 13.25
N PHE A 129 13.44 23.07 12.81
CA PHE A 129 13.80 24.37 13.39
C PHE A 129 12.81 25.49 13.00
N SER A 130 12.06 25.34 11.92
CA SER A 130 10.91 26.16 11.57
C SER A 130 9.82 25.34 10.89
N ASP A 131 8.64 25.95 10.73
CA ASP A 131 7.49 25.34 10.05
C ASP A 131 7.65 25.31 8.50
N ASP A 132 8.76 25.83 7.95
CA ASP A 132 9.04 25.81 6.52
C ASP A 132 9.68 24.47 6.11
N SER A 133 9.16 23.84 5.04
CA SER A 133 9.54 22.49 4.59
C SER A 133 10.96 22.37 4.00
N ASP A 134 11.69 23.48 3.90
CA ASP A 134 13.09 23.52 3.45
C ASP A 134 14.08 23.52 4.63
N ASP A 135 13.58 23.55 5.87
CA ASP A 135 14.44 23.62 7.05
C ASP A 135 14.90 22.25 7.52
N HIS A 136 16.08 22.27 8.17
CA HIS A 136 16.71 21.10 8.74
C HIS A 136 15.90 20.48 9.87
N LEU A 137 16.01 19.17 9.96
CA LEU A 137 15.37 18.37 10.99
C LEU A 137 16.03 18.65 12.35
N MET A 138 15.25 18.86 13.41
CA MET A 138 15.75 19.02 14.78
C MET A 138 15.73 17.67 15.51
N SER A 139 14.60 16.98 15.46
CA SER A 139 14.44 15.66 16.09
C SER A 139 13.26 14.87 15.56
N ILE A 140 13.27 13.56 15.78
CA ILE A 140 12.17 12.63 15.47
C ILE A 140 11.80 11.89 16.75
N ALA A 141 10.57 12.08 17.23
CA ALA A 141 10.01 11.34 18.34
C ALA A 141 9.25 10.12 17.82
N LEU A 142 9.42 8.99 18.50
CA LEU A 142 8.86 7.70 18.13
C LEU A 142 8.17 7.07 19.34
N ALA A 143 7.03 6.44 19.11
CA ALA A 143 6.38 5.59 20.10
C ALA A 143 5.69 4.40 19.43
N ASP A 144 5.50 3.31 20.14
CA ASP A 144 4.67 2.19 19.66
C ASP A 144 3.63 1.72 20.68
N ASN A 145 2.71 0.86 20.25
CA ASN A 145 1.64 0.33 21.09
C ASN A 145 2.10 -0.68 22.16
N SER A 146 3.40 -0.99 22.25
CA SER A 146 3.99 -1.78 23.36
C SER A 146 4.41 -0.91 24.55
N GLY A 147 4.36 0.43 24.39
CA GLY A 147 4.82 1.40 25.38
C GLY A 147 6.30 1.77 25.24
N TRP A 148 6.93 1.43 24.12
CA TRP A 148 8.28 1.89 23.80
C TRP A 148 8.25 3.29 23.21
N GLU A 149 9.26 4.07 23.56
CA GLU A 149 9.45 5.44 23.11
C GLU A 149 10.93 5.67 22.81
N ASP A 150 11.23 6.52 21.81
CA ASP A 150 12.60 6.96 21.49
C ASP A 150 12.58 8.36 20.88
N VAL A 151 13.68 9.08 20.99
CA VAL A 151 13.86 10.41 20.37
C VAL A 151 15.22 10.47 19.71
N LEU A 152 15.21 10.67 18.39
CA LEU A 152 16.40 10.86 17.58
C LEU A 152 16.66 12.36 17.42
N THR A 153 17.81 12.85 17.86
CA THR A 153 18.14 14.28 17.83
C THR A 153 19.27 14.57 16.85
N VAL A 154 19.14 15.66 16.09
CA VAL A 154 20.18 16.16 15.19
C VAL A 154 21.19 17.01 15.97
N ASP A 155 22.48 16.75 15.82
CA ASP A 155 23.54 17.57 16.41
C ASP A 155 23.62 18.91 15.65
N PRO A 156 23.34 20.05 16.30
CA PRO A 156 23.39 21.36 15.65
C PRO A 156 24.80 21.77 15.20
N LYS A 157 25.85 21.06 15.62
CA LYS A 157 27.23 21.31 15.18
C LYS A 157 27.58 20.67 13.85
N ASP A 158 26.83 19.66 13.41
CA ASP A 158 27.05 18.91 12.17
C ASP A 158 25.71 18.44 11.59
N VAL A 159 24.88 19.41 11.23
CA VAL A 159 23.47 19.21 10.89
C VAL A 159 23.29 18.22 9.73
N GLU A 160 24.01 18.40 8.62
CA GLU A 160 23.83 17.55 7.43
C GLU A 160 24.13 16.07 7.69
N GLU A 161 25.27 15.76 8.31
CA GLU A 161 25.65 14.37 8.57
C GLU A 161 24.83 13.76 9.70
N SER A 162 24.50 14.56 10.73
CA SER A 162 23.65 14.10 11.82
C SER A 162 22.21 13.83 11.36
N GLU A 163 21.66 14.65 10.47
CA GLU A 163 20.33 14.44 9.89
C GLU A 163 20.28 13.14 9.07
N ARG A 164 21.28 12.90 8.21
CA ARG A 164 21.43 11.63 7.48
C ARG A 164 21.52 10.44 8.42
N SER A 165 22.26 10.56 9.52
CA SER A 165 22.40 9.53 10.54
C SER A 165 21.06 9.24 11.24
N VAL A 166 20.31 10.30 11.60
CA VAL A 166 18.97 10.21 12.19
C VAL A 166 17.99 9.49 11.25
N LEU A 167 17.95 9.84 9.95
CA LEU A 167 17.08 9.19 8.97
C LEU A 167 17.43 7.71 8.75
N LYS A 168 18.72 7.37 8.74
CA LYS A 168 19.18 5.97 8.69
C LYS A 168 18.77 5.21 9.95
N LYS A 169 18.87 5.84 11.13
CA LYS A 169 18.46 5.23 12.39
C LYS A 169 16.95 5.04 12.45
N LEU A 170 16.16 6.01 12.00
CA LEU A 170 14.71 5.89 11.84
C LEU A 170 14.35 4.70 10.96
N THR A 171 14.95 4.60 9.77
CA THR A 171 14.73 3.48 8.85
C THR A 171 15.04 2.13 9.51
N SER A 172 16.12 2.07 10.27
CA SER A 172 16.52 0.86 11.00
C SER A 172 15.51 0.49 12.09
N LEU A 173 15.02 1.48 12.84
CA LEU A 173 13.99 1.28 13.86
C LEU A 173 12.66 0.83 13.25
N ILE A 174 12.20 1.44 12.15
CA ILE A 174 10.99 1.00 11.46
C ILE A 174 11.12 -0.46 11.03
N LYS A 175 12.27 -0.86 10.45
CA LYS A 175 12.53 -2.25 10.05
C LYS A 175 12.58 -3.21 11.23
N GLU A 176 13.22 -2.81 12.33
CA GLU A 176 13.35 -3.63 13.54
C GLU A 176 12.00 -3.86 14.22
N ARG A 177 11.18 -2.80 14.31
CA ARG A 177 9.89 -2.84 15.02
C ARG A 177 8.77 -3.38 14.15
N ASP A 178 8.91 -3.30 12.82
CA ASP A 178 8.00 -3.88 11.82
C ASP A 178 6.52 -3.52 12.08
N PRO A 179 6.15 -2.22 12.08
CA PRO A 179 4.78 -1.80 12.34
C PRO A 179 3.86 -2.15 11.16
N ASP A 180 2.63 -2.56 11.47
CA ASP A 180 1.55 -2.74 10.50
C ASP A 180 0.96 -1.39 10.05
N VAL A 181 0.97 -0.40 10.94
CA VAL A 181 0.49 0.96 10.69
C VAL A 181 1.48 1.98 11.24
N ILE A 182 1.81 2.98 10.42
CA ILE A 182 2.55 4.17 10.84
C ILE A 182 1.56 5.33 10.93
N GLU A 183 1.52 5.98 12.10
CA GLU A 183 0.62 7.06 12.47
C GLU A 183 1.43 8.33 12.79
N GLY A 184 0.84 9.52 12.61
CA GLY A 184 1.51 10.79 12.92
C GLY A 184 0.76 12.00 12.36
N HIS A 185 1.13 13.21 12.80
CA HIS A 185 0.51 14.44 12.34
C HIS A 185 1.21 14.96 11.08
N ASN A 186 0.49 15.04 9.97
CA ASN A 186 1.02 15.53 8.68
C ASN A 186 2.18 14.73 8.04
N LEU A 187 2.32 13.44 8.39
CA LEU A 187 3.37 12.55 7.87
C LEU A 187 3.66 12.72 6.36
N PHE A 188 2.63 12.73 5.52
CA PHE A 188 2.80 12.80 4.07
C PHE A 188 3.06 14.20 3.51
N ARG A 189 2.77 15.26 4.28
CA ARG A 189 2.95 16.65 3.83
C ARG A 189 4.29 17.24 4.25
N PHE A 190 4.84 16.77 5.38
CA PHE A 190 6.05 17.36 5.96
C PHE A 190 7.09 16.29 6.33
N ASP A 191 6.71 15.14 6.87
CA ASP A 191 7.69 14.27 7.55
C ASP A 191 8.35 13.22 6.64
N LEU A 192 7.58 12.65 5.71
CA LEU A 192 8.04 11.61 4.78
C LEU A 192 8.86 12.09 3.57
N PRO A 193 8.79 13.35 3.09
CA PRO A 193 9.72 13.87 2.09
C PRO A 193 11.20 13.82 2.52
N TYR A 194 11.49 13.76 3.83
CA TYR A 194 12.85 13.59 4.36
C TYR A 194 13.30 12.13 4.40
N ALA A 195 12.40 11.17 4.25
CA ALA A 195 12.80 9.77 4.07
C ALA A 195 13.48 9.63 2.70
N PRO A 196 14.56 8.85 2.58
CA PRO A 196 15.24 8.68 1.29
C PRO A 196 14.21 8.25 0.25
N ASP A 197 14.21 8.99 -0.86
CA ASP A 197 13.43 8.66 -2.06
C ASP A 197 13.59 7.16 -2.32
N ARG A 198 12.47 6.45 -2.48
CA ARG A 198 12.49 5.02 -2.82
C ARG A 198 12.92 4.89 -4.28
N GLY A 199 14.20 5.18 -4.52
CA GLY A 199 14.89 4.89 -5.76
C GLY A 199 15.14 3.40 -5.81
N GLU A 200 14.56 2.78 -6.83
CA GLU A 200 14.96 1.54 -7.50
C GLU A 200 16.33 1.02 -7.03
N ASP A 201 16.32 -0.07 -6.26
CA ASP A 201 17.51 -0.91 -6.10
C ASP A 201 17.76 -1.63 -7.43
N ASP A 202 18.93 -1.39 -8.04
CA ASP A 202 19.53 -2.09 -9.19
C ASP A 202 19.60 -3.63 -9.01
#